data_AF-A0A9E1BAB0-F1
#
_entry.id   AF-A0A9E1BAB0-F1
#
_cell.length_a   1.000
_cell.length_b   1.000
_cell.length_c   1.000
_cell.angle_alpha   90.00
_cell.angle_beta   90.00
_cell.angle_gamma   90.00
#
_symmetry.space_group_name_H-M   'P 1'
#
loop_
_entity.id
_entity.type
_entity.pdbx_description
1 polymer ?
#
loop_
_entity_poly.entity_id
_entity_poly.type
_entity_poly.pdbx_seq_one_letter_code
_entity_poly.pdbx_strand_id
1 'polypeptide(L)'
;NRSGQWRSQVCKPLYESMPDHEVLFELAKRIGFYDELTRTIRDADGKIEWPEAATREIANIVKSIGLTGWTPERLKRHQENWDKFDEKTLMGKEGTDVAGEYYGLPWPCWTEKHPGSPKLYDITTPVAQGGMGFRNRFGLEHNGVSQLAGSGSAPTGGVQGGGYPEITKKNIEEVLGITLTDEEREKMGATWATDGSGIIAEKCMQKGIAPYGNARARAIVWTFVDQIPQHREPIHSQRQDLAQKYPSFEDKPNHYRVYTKYKSLQQSKDFSKEFPINLITARLVNFSGAGMETRASKYLSRITPEMFADIHPELAAKHGIKNWDFVWVHSPEG
;
A
#
# COMPACT_ATOMS: atom_id res chain seq x y z
N ASN A 1 -5.87 5.81 7.22
CA ASN A 1 -5.45 6.80 6.22
C ASN A 1 -4.04 6.44 5.70
N ARG A 2 -3.66 6.77 4.46
CA ARG A 2 -2.32 6.52 3.90
C ARG A 2 -1.48 7.79 3.93
N SER A 3 -1.26 8.28 5.15
CA SER A 3 -0.48 9.49 5.43
C SER A 3 1.00 9.14 5.60
N GLY A 4 1.89 9.95 5.03
CA GLY A 4 3.31 9.97 5.35
C GLY A 4 3.55 10.71 6.66
N GLN A 5 4.50 10.24 7.47
CA GLN A 5 4.86 10.90 8.74
C GLN A 5 6.38 10.98 8.85
N TRP A 6 6.88 12.20 9.07
CA TRP A 6 8.30 12.39 9.36
C TRP A 6 8.59 12.07 10.82
N ARG A 7 9.77 11.51 11.08
CA ARG A 7 10.26 11.25 12.44
C ARG A 7 11.66 11.83 12.57
N SER A 8 11.92 12.45 13.71
CA SER A 8 13.22 13.02 14.04
C SER A 8 13.97 12.09 14.97
N GLN A 9 15.29 12.02 14.81
CA GLN A 9 16.13 11.26 15.72
C GLN A 9 16.08 11.86 17.12
N VAL A 10 15.72 11.05 18.11
CA VAL A 10 15.67 11.48 19.52
C VAL A 10 16.98 11.17 20.26
N CYS A 11 17.57 10.01 19.99
CA CYS A 11 18.86 9.60 20.54
C CYS A 11 19.73 8.96 19.46
N LYS A 12 21.05 9.03 19.66
CA LYS A 12 21.99 8.30 18.81
C LYS A 12 21.86 6.78 19.04
N PRO A 13 22.19 5.94 18.05
CA PRO A 13 22.30 4.49 18.25
C PRO A 13 23.19 4.15 19.45
N LEU A 14 22.81 3.10 20.20
CA LEU A 14 23.56 2.64 21.37
C LEU A 14 24.66 1.66 20.96
N TYR A 15 25.79 1.70 21.66
CA TYR A 15 26.95 0.84 21.43
C TYR A 15 27.47 0.96 19.98
N GLU A 16 27.76 -0.17 19.34
CA GLU A 16 28.21 -0.27 17.94
C GLU A 16 27.04 -0.42 16.96
N SER A 17 25.81 -0.16 17.43
CA SER A 17 24.63 -0.21 16.54
C SER A 17 24.72 0.90 15.51
N MET A 18 24.29 0.61 14.30
CA MET A 18 24.36 1.52 13.17
C MET A 18 23.00 1.57 12.46
N PRO A 19 22.55 2.73 11.94
CA PRO A 19 21.32 2.79 11.18
C PRO A 19 21.38 1.92 9.92
N ASP A 20 20.24 1.36 9.49
CA ASP A 20 20.18 0.42 8.36
C ASP A 20 20.82 0.97 7.08
N HIS A 21 20.60 2.25 6.75
CA HIS A 21 21.13 2.86 5.54
C HIS A 21 22.67 2.91 5.53
N GLU A 22 23.31 3.13 6.68
CA GLU A 22 24.78 3.09 6.78
C GLU A 22 25.29 1.65 6.59
N VAL A 23 24.62 0.65 7.18
CA VAL A 23 24.93 -0.78 6.94
C VAL A 23 24.82 -1.13 5.45
N LEU A 24 23.75 -0.67 4.80
CA LEU A 24 23.52 -0.90 3.37
C LEU A 24 24.57 -0.20 2.50
N PHE A 25 24.94 1.03 2.82
CA PHE A 25 26.00 1.76 2.11
C PHE A 25 27.36 1.08 2.27
N GLU A 26 27.70 0.62 3.47
CA GLU A 26 28.94 -0.10 3.75
C GLU A 26 28.99 -1.47 3.04
N LEU A 27 27.86 -2.17 2.95
CA LEU A 27 27.74 -3.39 2.16
C LEU A 27 27.91 -3.08 0.66
N ALA A 28 27.21 -2.07 0.15
CA ALA A 28 27.28 -1.66 -1.25
C ALA A 28 28.70 -1.29 -1.69
N LYS A 29 29.48 -0.64 -0.82
CA LYS A 29 30.90 -0.37 -1.05
C LYS A 29 31.71 -1.66 -1.18
N ARG A 30 31.50 -2.61 -0.25
CA ARG A 30 32.23 -3.89 -0.23
C ARG A 30 31.95 -4.76 -1.46
N ILE A 31 30.75 -4.67 -2.03
CA ILE A 31 30.37 -5.41 -3.24
C ILE A 31 30.55 -4.61 -4.54
N GLY A 32 31.06 -3.37 -4.46
CA GLY A 32 31.34 -2.54 -5.65
C GLY A 32 30.12 -1.94 -6.36
N PHE A 33 29.02 -1.70 -5.64
CA PHE A 33 27.74 -1.17 -6.17
C PHE A 33 27.34 0.19 -5.57
N TYR A 34 28.23 0.80 -4.77
CA TYR A 34 27.89 2.02 -4.02
C TYR A 34 27.59 3.21 -4.94
N ASP A 35 28.33 3.37 -6.04
CA ASP A 35 28.15 4.50 -6.96
C ASP A 35 26.83 4.40 -7.70
N GLU A 36 26.45 3.23 -8.19
CA GLU A 36 25.15 2.99 -8.82
C GLU A 36 23.99 3.18 -7.84
N LEU A 37 24.12 2.65 -6.62
CA LEU A 37 23.09 2.75 -5.59
C LEU A 37 22.80 4.20 -5.21
N THR A 38 23.82 5.05 -5.14
CA THR A 38 23.70 6.40 -4.58
C THR A 38 23.71 7.52 -5.62
N ARG A 39 23.82 7.18 -6.91
CA ARG A 39 23.94 8.12 -8.04
C ARG A 39 22.93 9.27 -8.02
N THR A 40 21.71 9.01 -7.56
CA THR A 40 20.57 9.93 -7.61
C THR A 40 20.31 10.66 -6.29
N ILE A 41 20.98 10.26 -5.21
CA ILE A 41 20.82 10.85 -3.87
C ILE A 41 22.06 11.62 -3.41
N ARG A 42 23.12 11.66 -4.23
CA ARG A 42 24.28 12.52 -4.04
C ARG A 42 24.03 13.91 -4.64
N ASP A 43 24.51 14.94 -3.98
CA ASP A 43 24.59 16.29 -4.53
C ASP A 43 25.80 16.44 -5.49
N ALA A 44 26.01 17.66 -6.01
CA ALA A 44 27.08 17.97 -6.97
C ALA A 44 28.50 17.73 -6.40
N ASP A 45 28.66 17.78 -5.08
CA ASP A 45 29.91 17.53 -4.37
C ASP A 45 30.06 16.07 -3.92
N GLY A 46 29.07 15.21 -4.25
CA GLY A 46 29.05 13.79 -3.90
C GLY A 46 28.55 13.50 -2.48
N LYS A 47 28.06 14.50 -1.74
CA LYS A 47 27.53 14.36 -0.38
C LYS A 47 26.08 13.88 -0.43
N ILE A 48 25.69 13.06 0.56
CA ILE A 48 24.33 12.56 0.74
C ILE A 48 23.74 13.23 1.98
N GLU A 49 22.63 13.96 1.82
CA GLU A 49 21.85 14.49 2.92
C GLU A 49 20.72 13.51 3.27
N TRP A 50 20.91 12.77 4.36
CA TRP A 50 20.01 11.69 4.75
C TRP A 50 19.12 12.08 5.94
N PRO A 51 17.79 11.75 5.92
CA PRO A 51 17.05 10.99 4.91
C PRO A 51 16.36 11.85 3.82
N GLU A 52 16.66 13.14 3.73
CA GLU A 52 16.01 14.09 2.83
C GLU A 52 16.20 13.74 1.35
N ALA A 53 17.41 13.37 0.96
CA ALA A 53 17.73 13.00 -0.42
C ALA A 53 16.91 11.79 -0.89
N ALA A 54 16.81 10.74 -0.06
CA ALA A 54 15.99 9.57 -0.36
C ALA A 54 14.49 9.91 -0.40
N THR A 55 14.02 10.78 0.49
CA THR A 55 12.62 11.24 0.50
C THR A 55 12.29 12.01 -0.78
N ARG A 56 13.19 12.90 -1.20
CA ARG A 56 13.05 13.66 -2.45
C ARG A 56 13.11 12.74 -3.66
N GLU A 57 13.95 11.73 -3.64
CA GLU A 57 13.97 10.69 -4.67
C GLU A 57 12.62 9.95 -4.76
N ILE A 58 12.04 9.52 -3.63
CA ILE A 58 10.70 8.92 -3.59
C ILE A 58 9.65 9.84 -4.24
N ALA A 59 9.63 11.12 -3.87
CA ALA A 59 8.71 12.10 -4.45
C ALA A 59 8.89 12.23 -5.97
N ASN A 60 10.14 12.14 -6.46
CA ASN A 60 10.46 12.25 -7.87
C ASN A 60 10.12 11.00 -8.70
N ILE A 61 10.27 9.79 -8.13
CA ILE A 61 10.15 8.54 -8.91
C ILE A 61 8.83 7.81 -8.68
N VAL A 62 8.19 7.96 -7.52
CA VAL A 62 6.97 7.22 -7.16
C VAL A 62 5.72 7.95 -7.67
N LYS A 63 5.83 8.50 -8.89
CA LYS A 63 4.77 9.23 -9.59
C LYS A 63 3.61 8.31 -9.94
N SER A 64 3.83 7.05 -10.30
CA SER A 64 2.74 6.08 -10.62
C SER A 64 1.77 5.80 -9.45
N ILE A 65 2.19 6.17 -8.23
CA ILE A 65 1.44 6.12 -6.98
C ILE A 65 1.29 7.56 -6.43
N GLY A 66 1.37 8.61 -7.26
CA GLY A 66 1.05 9.99 -6.87
C GLY A 66 1.67 10.44 -5.55
N LEU A 67 2.95 10.18 -5.30
CA LEU A 67 3.66 10.63 -4.09
C LEU A 67 4.48 11.91 -4.32
N THR A 68 4.26 12.61 -5.44
CA THR A 68 5.01 13.81 -5.83
C THR A 68 5.08 14.85 -4.72
N GLY A 69 3.98 15.05 -3.99
CA GLY A 69 3.96 16.06 -2.94
C GLY A 69 4.66 15.67 -1.64
N TRP A 70 5.18 14.45 -1.49
CA TRP A 70 5.87 13.97 -0.28
C TRP A 70 7.31 14.46 -0.21
N THR A 71 7.51 15.78 -0.30
CA THR A 71 8.84 16.36 -0.14
C THR A 71 9.26 16.35 1.34
N PRO A 72 10.56 16.23 1.64
CA PRO A 72 11.03 16.24 3.03
C PRO A 72 10.63 17.52 3.76
N GLU A 73 10.62 18.67 3.07
CA GLU A 73 10.26 19.97 3.64
C GLU A 73 8.80 19.98 4.11
N ARG A 74 7.88 19.44 3.29
CA ARG A 74 6.46 19.38 3.66
C ARG A 74 6.21 18.39 4.78
N LEU A 75 6.78 17.18 4.72
CA LEU A 75 6.58 16.17 5.75
C LEU A 75 7.14 16.62 7.12
N LYS A 76 8.28 17.31 7.14
CA LYS A 76 8.82 17.95 8.35
C LYS A 76 7.92 19.05 8.86
N ARG A 77 7.47 19.96 7.99
CA ARG A 77 6.52 21.03 8.37
C ARG A 77 5.26 20.46 9.02
N HIS A 78 4.71 19.36 8.49
CA HIS A 78 3.56 18.69 9.09
C HIS A 78 3.87 18.06 10.44
N GLN A 79 5.06 17.48 10.62
CA GLN A 79 5.50 16.94 11.91
C GLN A 79 5.64 18.05 12.96
N GLU A 80 6.26 19.18 12.60
CA GLU A 80 6.47 20.33 13.48
C GLU A 80 5.16 21.03 13.87
N ASN A 81 4.13 20.94 13.03
CA ASN A 81 2.82 21.57 13.21
C ASN A 81 1.68 20.57 13.44
N TRP A 82 1.97 19.35 13.91
CA TRP A 82 0.98 18.29 14.15
C TRP A 82 -0.25 18.71 14.98
N ASP A 83 -0.10 19.64 15.93
CA ASP A 83 -1.17 20.19 16.77
C ASP A 83 -2.08 21.19 16.03
N LYS A 84 -1.64 21.65 14.86
CA LYS A 84 -2.36 22.59 13.99
C LYS A 84 -3.33 21.90 13.03
N PHE A 85 -3.40 20.59 13.03
CA PHE A 85 -4.40 19.84 12.26
C PHE A 85 -5.64 19.53 13.10
N ASP A 86 -6.79 19.43 12.46
CA ASP A 86 -8.01 18.92 13.08
C ASP A 86 -7.96 17.39 13.19
N GLU A 87 -8.27 16.86 14.37
CA GLU A 87 -8.14 15.43 14.70
C GLU A 87 -9.13 14.52 13.96
N LYS A 88 -10.23 15.08 13.42
CA LYS A 88 -11.27 14.31 12.72
C LYS A 88 -11.14 14.39 11.21
N THR A 89 -11.01 15.61 10.70
CA THR A 89 -10.95 15.92 9.27
C THR A 89 -9.53 15.85 8.72
N LEU A 90 -8.53 15.93 9.59
CA LEU A 90 -7.10 16.04 9.25
C LEU A 90 -6.72 17.33 8.55
N MET A 91 -7.65 18.28 8.37
CA MET A 91 -7.37 19.54 7.69
C MET A 91 -6.52 20.45 8.58
N GLY A 92 -5.51 21.08 8.01
CA GLY A 92 -4.74 22.13 8.67
C GLY A 92 -5.62 23.35 8.94
N LYS A 93 -5.57 23.85 10.18
CA LYS A 93 -6.40 24.98 10.62
C LYS A 93 -6.03 26.25 9.84
N GLU A 94 -7.04 27.06 9.52
CA GLU A 94 -6.83 28.35 8.84
C GLU A 94 -5.86 29.25 9.64
N GLY A 95 -5.05 30.02 8.93
CA GLY A 95 -4.04 30.90 9.54
C GLY A 95 -2.78 30.19 10.07
N THR A 96 -2.59 28.91 9.76
CA THR A 96 -1.39 28.14 10.12
C THR A 96 -0.53 27.81 8.90
N ASP A 97 0.73 27.43 9.11
CA ASP A 97 1.67 27.07 8.04
C ASP A 97 1.28 25.79 7.27
N VAL A 98 0.27 25.08 7.75
CA VAL A 98 -0.27 23.85 7.15
C VAL A 98 -1.72 24.03 6.68
N ALA A 99 -2.23 25.27 6.70
CA ALA A 99 -3.59 25.57 6.28
C ALA A 99 -3.87 25.08 4.86
N GLY A 100 -4.99 24.40 4.68
CA GLY A 100 -5.41 23.85 3.39
C GLY A 100 -4.74 22.53 3.02
N GLU A 101 -3.85 21.97 3.84
CA GLU A 101 -3.26 20.64 3.64
C GLU A 101 -3.86 19.62 4.61
N TYR A 102 -3.92 18.34 4.21
CA TYR A 102 -4.31 17.27 5.12
C TYR A 102 -3.09 16.67 5.83
N TYR A 103 -3.23 16.31 7.11
CA TYR A 103 -2.14 15.77 7.92
C TYR A 103 -1.47 14.55 7.25
N GLY A 104 -0.15 14.64 7.12
CA GLY A 104 0.70 13.67 6.43
C GLY A 104 0.38 13.43 4.95
N LEU A 105 -0.21 14.40 4.24
CA LEU A 105 -0.39 14.40 2.78
C LEU A 105 -0.94 13.07 2.23
N PRO A 106 -2.15 12.64 2.62
CA PRO A 106 -2.66 11.31 2.31
C PRO A 106 -2.61 10.96 0.81
N TRP A 107 -2.37 9.68 0.51
CA TRP A 107 -2.35 9.23 -0.89
C TRP A 107 -3.69 9.40 -1.62
N PRO A 108 -3.67 9.86 -2.89
CA PRO A 108 -2.54 10.45 -3.61
C PRO A 108 -2.32 11.93 -3.31
N CYS A 109 -1.09 12.39 -3.53
CA CYS A 109 -0.64 13.77 -3.51
C CYS A 109 0.08 14.11 -4.83
N TRP A 110 -0.71 14.56 -5.82
CA TRP A 110 -0.32 14.63 -7.23
C TRP A 110 0.85 15.57 -7.54
N THR A 111 0.92 16.67 -6.81
CA THR A 111 1.91 17.74 -6.98
C THR A 111 2.32 18.26 -5.61
N GLU A 112 3.34 19.11 -5.56
CA GLU A 112 3.82 19.74 -4.32
C GLU A 112 2.82 20.73 -3.70
N LYS A 113 1.80 21.14 -4.46
CA LYS A 113 0.72 22.03 -4.00
C LYS A 113 -0.55 21.28 -3.64
N HIS A 114 -0.62 19.99 -3.98
CA HIS A 114 -1.80 19.18 -3.72
C HIS A 114 -1.90 18.87 -2.21
N PRO A 115 -3.07 19.00 -1.57
CA PRO A 115 -3.19 18.88 -0.11
C PRO A 115 -3.12 17.44 0.41
N GLY A 116 -3.15 16.47 -0.50
CA GLY A 116 -3.34 15.05 -0.21
C GLY A 116 -4.82 14.69 -0.28
N SER A 117 -5.11 13.39 -0.28
CA SER A 117 -6.46 12.87 -0.54
C SER A 117 -6.91 11.92 0.57
N PRO A 118 -7.59 12.41 1.61
CA PRO A 118 -7.92 11.61 2.79
C PRO A 118 -9.02 10.57 2.53
N LYS A 119 -9.90 10.83 1.56
CA LYS A 119 -11.00 9.96 1.15
C LYS A 119 -10.78 9.51 -0.29
N LEU A 120 -10.74 8.20 -0.49
CA LEU A 120 -10.60 7.67 -1.83
C LEU A 120 -11.89 7.70 -2.61
N TYR A 121 -11.75 7.98 -3.91
CA TYR A 121 -12.84 7.93 -4.86
C TYR A 121 -13.98 8.90 -4.51
N ASP A 122 -13.64 9.98 -3.80
CA ASP A 122 -14.55 11.07 -3.49
C ASP A 122 -14.68 11.99 -4.70
N ILE A 123 -15.80 11.85 -5.41
CA ILE A 123 -16.16 12.68 -6.57
C ILE A 123 -16.86 13.98 -6.17
N THR A 124 -17.21 14.16 -4.89
CA THR A 124 -17.88 15.37 -4.40
C THR A 124 -16.92 16.51 -4.09
N THR A 125 -15.63 16.18 -3.92
CA THR A 125 -14.54 17.14 -3.70
C THR A 125 -13.79 17.39 -5.02
N PRO A 126 -13.40 18.64 -5.35
CA PRO A 126 -12.54 18.92 -6.48
C PRO A 126 -11.19 18.21 -6.39
N VAL A 127 -10.61 17.81 -7.53
CA VAL A 127 -9.33 17.08 -7.52
C VAL A 127 -8.21 17.88 -6.88
N ALA A 128 -8.14 19.20 -7.14
CA ALA A 128 -7.14 20.06 -6.51
C ALA A 128 -7.25 20.14 -4.97
N GLN A 129 -8.38 19.73 -4.39
CA GLN A 129 -8.66 19.71 -2.95
C GLN A 129 -8.62 18.29 -2.35
N GLY A 130 -8.15 17.29 -3.10
CA GLY A 130 -8.02 15.90 -2.63
C GLY A 130 -9.14 14.95 -3.05
N GLY A 131 -10.06 15.38 -3.91
CA GLY A 131 -11.03 14.48 -4.54
C GLY A 131 -10.43 13.68 -5.70
N MET A 132 -11.09 12.61 -6.12
CA MET A 132 -10.69 11.81 -7.28
C MET A 132 -11.77 10.82 -7.73
N GLY A 133 -11.68 10.39 -9.00
CA GLY A 133 -12.46 9.27 -9.54
C GLY A 133 -11.81 7.91 -9.30
N PHE A 134 -12.36 6.81 -9.81
CA PHE A 134 -11.75 5.49 -9.64
C PHE A 134 -10.67 5.25 -10.72
N ARG A 135 -9.52 4.70 -10.33
CA ARG A 135 -8.37 4.55 -11.24
C ARG A 135 -8.66 3.61 -12.40
N ASN A 136 -8.33 4.05 -13.61
CA ASN A 136 -8.28 3.15 -14.76
C ASN A 136 -7.02 2.28 -14.70
N ARG A 137 -7.19 0.96 -14.60
CA ARG A 137 -6.06 0.01 -14.60
C ARG A 137 -6.34 -1.31 -15.32
N PHE A 138 -7.48 -1.42 -16.00
CA PHE A 138 -7.96 -2.69 -16.56
C PHE A 138 -8.40 -2.57 -18.02
N GLY A 139 -7.91 -1.55 -18.73
CA GLY A 139 -8.27 -1.26 -20.12
C GLY A 139 -9.45 -0.29 -20.24
N LEU A 140 -9.78 0.08 -21.48
CA LEU A 140 -10.89 1.00 -21.79
C LEU A 140 -12.20 0.27 -22.06
N GLU A 141 -12.13 -1.00 -22.42
CA GLU A 141 -13.22 -1.80 -22.93
C GLU A 141 -12.98 -3.28 -22.57
N HIS A 142 -14.05 -4.00 -22.24
CA HIS A 142 -14.04 -5.45 -22.11
C HIS A 142 -15.40 -6.06 -22.54
N ASN A 143 -15.38 -6.98 -23.51
CA ASN A 143 -16.55 -7.67 -24.08
C ASN A 143 -17.67 -6.75 -24.62
N GLY A 144 -17.30 -5.74 -25.39
CA GLY A 144 -18.18 -4.69 -25.89
C GLY A 144 -18.58 -3.64 -24.85
N VAL A 145 -18.09 -3.72 -23.61
CA VAL A 145 -18.53 -2.84 -22.50
C VAL A 145 -17.40 -1.89 -22.11
N SER A 146 -17.69 -0.59 -22.16
CA SER A 146 -16.77 0.44 -21.68
C SER A 146 -16.45 0.26 -20.19
N GLN A 147 -15.16 0.32 -19.87
CA GLN A 147 -14.65 0.29 -18.50
C GLN A 147 -14.52 1.69 -17.90
N LEU A 148 -14.77 2.73 -18.69
CA LEU A 148 -14.78 4.11 -18.22
C LEU A 148 -16.02 4.40 -17.37
N ALA A 149 -15.85 5.26 -16.36
CA ALA A 149 -16.94 5.69 -15.50
C ALA A 149 -18.14 6.24 -16.31
N GLY A 150 -19.35 5.99 -15.81
CA GLY A 150 -20.57 6.54 -16.44
C GLY A 150 -20.66 8.06 -16.31
N SER A 151 -21.57 8.66 -17.09
CA SER A 151 -21.91 10.08 -16.93
C SER A 151 -22.38 10.37 -15.49
N GLY A 152 -21.94 11.50 -14.93
CA GLY A 152 -22.18 11.90 -13.54
C GLY A 152 -21.24 11.28 -12.51
N SER A 153 -20.38 10.32 -12.91
CA SER A 153 -19.42 9.67 -12.02
C SER A 153 -18.01 10.24 -12.22
N ALA A 154 -17.84 11.54 -12.03
CA ALA A 154 -16.55 12.24 -12.15
C ALA A 154 -16.40 13.30 -11.05
N PRO A 155 -15.16 13.64 -10.65
CA PRO A 155 -14.91 14.68 -9.65
C PRO A 155 -15.57 16.02 -9.99
N THR A 156 -16.13 16.65 -8.97
CA THR A 156 -16.80 17.95 -9.10
C THR A 156 -15.82 19.04 -9.54
N GLY A 157 -16.25 19.92 -10.44
CA GLY A 157 -15.43 21.02 -10.97
C GLY A 157 -14.40 20.61 -12.02
N GLY A 158 -14.35 19.33 -12.40
CA GLY A 158 -13.51 18.85 -13.51
C GLY A 158 -14.10 19.14 -14.89
N VAL A 159 -13.25 19.16 -15.91
CA VAL A 159 -13.68 19.33 -17.32
C VAL A 159 -14.37 18.10 -17.90
N GLN A 160 -14.30 16.95 -17.22
CA GLN A 160 -14.91 15.70 -17.65
C GLN A 160 -16.12 15.38 -16.78
N GLY A 161 -17.25 15.07 -17.42
CA GLY A 161 -18.49 14.66 -16.74
C GLY A 161 -18.65 13.15 -16.54
N GLY A 162 -17.65 12.35 -16.92
CA GLY A 162 -17.69 10.89 -16.84
C GLY A 162 -16.30 10.28 -16.81
N GLY A 163 -16.17 9.07 -17.33
CA GLY A 163 -14.88 8.37 -17.40
C GLY A 163 -14.00 8.85 -18.54
N TYR A 164 -12.70 8.81 -18.31
CA TYR A 164 -11.66 9.21 -19.26
C TYR A 164 -10.43 8.31 -19.10
N PRO A 165 -9.63 8.11 -20.16
CA PRO A 165 -8.43 7.30 -20.10
C PRO A 165 -7.37 7.92 -19.17
N GLU A 166 -6.37 7.12 -18.80
CA GLU A 166 -5.15 7.63 -18.20
C GLU A 166 -4.53 8.72 -19.08
N ILE A 167 -4.02 9.78 -18.45
CA ILE A 167 -3.48 10.94 -19.17
C ILE A 167 -2.04 10.66 -19.59
N THR A 168 -1.79 10.88 -20.87
CA THR A 168 -0.52 10.69 -21.55
C THR A 168 -0.21 11.93 -22.37
N LYS A 169 1.06 12.07 -22.77
CA LYS A 169 1.48 13.12 -23.71
C LYS A 169 0.68 13.13 -25.02
N LYS A 170 0.16 11.97 -25.44
CA LYS A 170 -0.57 11.82 -26.71
C LYS A 170 -2.03 12.27 -26.66
N ASN A 171 -2.70 12.16 -25.51
CA ASN A 171 -4.13 12.45 -25.38
C ASN A 171 -4.45 13.67 -24.51
N ILE A 172 -3.47 14.27 -23.85
CA ILE A 172 -3.70 15.34 -22.87
C ILE A 172 -4.42 16.55 -23.47
N GLU A 173 -4.06 17.00 -24.68
CA GLU A 173 -4.69 18.16 -25.33
C GLU A 173 -6.17 17.90 -25.62
N GLU A 174 -6.50 16.70 -26.11
CA GLU A 174 -7.87 16.26 -26.39
C GLU A 174 -8.69 16.11 -25.11
N VAL A 175 -8.17 15.38 -24.11
CA VAL A 175 -8.91 15.06 -22.88
C VAL A 175 -9.08 16.30 -22.00
N LEU A 176 -8.11 17.21 -21.96
CA LEU A 176 -8.17 18.42 -21.13
C LEU A 176 -8.77 19.64 -21.85
N GLY A 177 -8.91 19.59 -23.17
CA GLY A 177 -9.27 20.76 -23.98
C GLY A 177 -8.26 21.89 -23.79
N ILE A 178 -6.97 21.58 -23.94
CA ILE A 178 -5.86 22.55 -23.83
C ILE A 178 -4.99 22.52 -25.08
N THR A 179 -4.19 23.57 -25.23
CA THR A 179 -3.08 23.60 -26.19
C THR A 179 -1.79 23.72 -25.40
N LEU A 180 -0.88 22.76 -25.60
CA LEU A 180 0.46 22.79 -25.01
C LEU A 180 1.35 23.76 -25.79
N THR A 181 2.33 24.35 -25.10
CA THR A 181 3.45 25.01 -25.77
C THR A 181 4.45 23.99 -26.28
N ASP A 182 5.30 24.37 -27.23
CA ASP A 182 6.34 23.47 -27.74
C ASP A 182 7.34 23.07 -26.64
N GLU A 183 7.64 23.99 -25.72
CA GLU A 183 8.49 23.70 -24.55
C GLU A 183 7.83 22.69 -23.60
N GLU A 184 6.52 22.82 -23.35
CA GLU A 184 5.78 21.84 -22.54
C GLU A 184 5.78 20.47 -23.22
N ARG A 185 5.55 20.43 -24.53
CA ARG A 185 5.63 19.20 -25.32
C ARG A 185 7.03 18.60 -25.25
N GLU A 186 8.10 19.38 -25.29
CA GLU A 186 9.46 18.84 -25.26
C GLU A 186 9.78 18.21 -23.89
N LYS A 187 9.47 18.90 -22.80
CA LYS A 187 9.82 18.49 -21.42
C LYS A 187 8.97 17.34 -20.88
N MET A 188 7.74 17.16 -21.37
CA MET A 188 6.83 16.13 -20.87
C MET A 188 7.30 14.71 -21.17
N GLY A 189 7.23 13.84 -20.16
CA GLY A 189 7.34 12.40 -20.32
C GLY A 189 6.14 11.76 -21.04
N ALA A 190 6.26 10.49 -21.40
CA ALA A 190 5.24 9.79 -22.20
C ALA A 190 3.89 9.62 -21.45
N THR A 191 3.95 9.36 -20.14
CA THR A 191 2.78 9.16 -19.27
C THR A 191 2.93 10.01 -18.01
N TRP A 192 1.84 10.33 -17.32
CA TRP A 192 1.92 11.04 -16.04
C TRP A 192 2.82 10.32 -15.00
N ALA A 193 2.90 8.99 -15.08
CA ALA A 193 3.70 8.16 -14.19
C ALA A 193 5.21 8.22 -14.48
N THR A 194 5.61 8.65 -15.68
CA THR A 194 7.01 8.79 -16.11
C THR A 194 7.37 10.23 -16.49
N ASP A 195 6.47 11.18 -16.23
CA ASP A 195 6.67 12.59 -16.52
C ASP A 195 7.52 13.26 -15.43
N GLY A 196 8.83 13.30 -15.66
CA GLY A 196 9.79 13.98 -14.78
C GLY A 196 9.46 15.46 -14.57
N SER A 197 8.92 16.14 -15.59
CA SER A 197 8.59 17.57 -15.53
C SER A 197 7.42 17.90 -14.60
N GLY A 198 6.52 16.94 -14.36
CA GLY A 198 5.30 17.15 -13.58
C GLY A 198 4.19 17.92 -14.32
N ILE A 199 4.42 18.34 -15.57
CA ILE A 199 3.48 19.13 -16.36
C ILE A 199 2.14 18.42 -16.52
N ILE A 200 2.13 17.10 -16.77
CA ILE A 200 0.88 16.35 -16.93
C ILE A 200 0.04 16.45 -15.65
N ALA A 201 0.66 16.24 -14.48
CA ALA A 201 -0.05 16.31 -13.21
C ALA A 201 -0.59 17.72 -12.94
N GLU A 202 0.22 18.76 -13.17
CA GLU A 202 -0.18 20.17 -13.01
C GLU A 202 -1.37 20.55 -13.91
N LYS A 203 -1.33 20.21 -15.20
CA LYS A 203 -2.45 20.47 -16.13
C LYS A 203 -3.72 19.72 -15.71
N CYS A 204 -3.58 18.48 -15.23
CA CYS A 204 -4.71 17.72 -14.68
C CYS A 204 -5.33 18.41 -13.46
N MET A 205 -4.52 18.94 -12.53
CA MET A 205 -5.01 19.68 -11.37
C MET A 205 -5.77 20.94 -11.78
N GLN A 206 -5.23 21.71 -12.72
CA GLN A 206 -5.87 22.93 -13.25
C GLN A 206 -7.22 22.65 -13.90
N LYS A 207 -7.38 21.46 -14.49
CA LYS A 207 -8.60 21.02 -15.17
C LYS A 207 -9.50 20.14 -14.32
N GLY A 208 -9.18 19.98 -13.04
CA GLY A 208 -9.99 19.26 -12.06
C GLY A 208 -10.16 17.77 -12.37
N ILE A 209 -9.17 17.12 -12.99
CA ILE A 209 -9.19 15.67 -13.24
C ILE A 209 -7.99 14.96 -12.61
N ALA A 210 -8.17 13.68 -12.26
CA ALA A 210 -7.08 12.85 -11.74
C ALA A 210 -6.21 12.31 -12.91
N PRO A 211 -4.86 12.33 -12.81
CA PRO A 211 -3.98 11.92 -13.92
C PRO A 211 -4.13 10.45 -14.36
N TYR A 212 -4.52 9.56 -13.45
CA TYR A 212 -4.61 8.12 -13.74
C TYR A 212 -5.88 7.69 -14.50
N GLY A 213 -6.69 8.64 -14.96
CA GLY A 213 -7.99 8.36 -15.60
C GLY A 213 -9.16 8.31 -14.63
N ASN A 214 -10.32 7.90 -15.14
CA ASN A 214 -11.52 7.65 -14.34
C ASN A 214 -12.32 6.49 -14.94
N ALA A 215 -12.43 5.41 -14.19
CA ALA A 215 -12.98 4.13 -14.62
C ALA A 215 -14.07 3.63 -13.67
N ARG A 216 -14.71 2.52 -14.02
CA ARG A 216 -15.63 1.80 -13.14
C ARG A 216 -14.85 0.92 -12.19
N ALA A 217 -15.32 0.83 -10.94
CA ALA A 217 -14.96 -0.29 -10.09
C ALA A 217 -15.57 -1.57 -10.70
N ARG A 218 -14.83 -2.68 -10.66
CA ARG A 218 -15.28 -3.97 -11.21
C ARG A 218 -15.50 -4.98 -10.11
N ALA A 219 -16.62 -5.71 -10.18
CA ALA A 219 -16.92 -6.87 -9.34
C ALA A 219 -16.53 -8.20 -10.01
N ILE A 220 -16.25 -8.17 -11.32
CA ILE A 220 -15.79 -9.31 -12.12
C ILE A 220 -14.33 -9.06 -12.51
N VAL A 221 -13.45 -10.02 -12.24
CA VAL A 221 -12.01 -9.96 -12.51
C VAL A 221 -11.63 -11.09 -13.47
N TRP A 222 -11.78 -10.84 -14.77
CA TRP A 222 -11.55 -11.83 -15.83
C TRP A 222 -10.11 -12.37 -15.92
N THR A 223 -9.15 -11.72 -15.24
CA THR A 223 -7.75 -12.17 -15.16
C THR A 223 -7.51 -13.20 -14.04
N PHE A 224 -8.49 -13.41 -13.15
CA PHE A 224 -8.37 -14.36 -12.04
C PHE A 224 -8.98 -15.71 -12.42
N VAL A 225 -8.52 -16.77 -11.73
CA VAL A 225 -9.09 -18.12 -11.88
C VAL A 225 -10.57 -18.10 -11.51
N ASP A 226 -10.88 -17.56 -10.33
CA ASP A 226 -12.25 -17.23 -9.94
C ASP A 226 -12.52 -15.78 -10.27
N GLN A 227 -13.34 -15.56 -11.30
CA GLN A 227 -13.64 -14.20 -11.77
C GLN A 227 -14.61 -13.46 -10.86
N ILE A 228 -15.34 -14.19 -10.01
CA ILE A 228 -16.21 -13.69 -8.96
C ILE A 228 -15.92 -14.48 -7.68
N PRO A 229 -16.30 -14.00 -6.49
CA PRO A 229 -16.15 -14.77 -5.27
C PRO A 229 -16.80 -16.16 -5.37
N GLN A 230 -16.00 -17.20 -5.14
CA GLN A 230 -16.43 -18.60 -5.10
C GLN A 230 -16.01 -19.19 -3.75
N HIS A 231 -16.82 -20.09 -3.20
CA HIS A 231 -16.43 -20.83 -2.00
C HIS A 231 -15.35 -21.86 -2.36
N ARG A 232 -14.29 -21.91 -1.57
CA ARG A 232 -13.23 -22.93 -1.62
C ARG A 232 -12.81 -23.31 -0.22
N GLU A 233 -12.62 -24.60 0.02
CA GLU A 233 -12.11 -25.07 1.30
C GLU A 233 -10.60 -24.81 1.44
N PRO A 234 -10.10 -24.62 2.66
CA PRO A 234 -8.67 -24.55 2.94
C PRO A 234 -7.97 -25.87 2.55
N ILE A 235 -6.66 -25.82 2.33
CA ILE A 235 -5.85 -27.00 1.98
C ILE A 235 -6.03 -28.11 3.03
N HIS A 236 -5.95 -27.74 4.31
CA HIS A 236 -6.25 -28.63 5.43
C HIS A 236 -7.62 -28.27 5.99
N SER A 237 -8.66 -29.00 5.55
CA SER A 237 -10.03 -28.83 6.06
C SER A 237 -10.41 -29.98 6.98
N GLN A 238 -11.14 -29.67 8.05
CA GLN A 238 -11.82 -30.68 8.87
C GLN A 238 -13.00 -31.34 8.16
N ARG A 239 -13.45 -30.76 7.04
CA ARG A 239 -14.62 -31.19 6.26
C ARG A 239 -14.18 -31.68 4.91
N GLN A 240 -13.63 -32.89 4.86
CA GLN A 240 -13.15 -33.49 3.61
C GLN A 240 -14.26 -33.61 2.55
N ASP A 241 -15.50 -33.82 2.98
CA ASP A 241 -16.68 -33.81 2.11
C ASP A 241 -16.87 -32.46 1.41
N LEU A 242 -16.65 -31.35 2.13
CA LEU A 242 -16.68 -30.01 1.54
C LEU A 242 -15.43 -29.76 0.69
N ALA A 243 -14.26 -30.27 1.07
CA ALA A 243 -13.03 -30.10 0.29
C ALA A 243 -13.12 -30.80 -1.07
N GLN A 244 -13.86 -31.91 -1.15
CA GLN A 244 -14.20 -32.57 -2.41
C GLN A 244 -15.21 -31.76 -3.23
N LYS A 245 -16.24 -31.20 -2.59
CA LYS A 245 -17.29 -30.41 -3.26
C LYS A 245 -16.79 -29.03 -3.73
N TYR A 246 -15.90 -28.41 -2.98
CA TYR A 246 -15.37 -27.06 -3.18
C TYR A 246 -13.84 -27.06 -3.09
N PRO A 247 -13.16 -27.69 -4.07
CA PRO A 247 -11.72 -27.86 -4.01
C PRO A 247 -10.97 -26.53 -4.08
N SER A 248 -9.73 -26.54 -3.60
CA SER A 248 -8.77 -25.46 -3.76
C SER A 248 -8.37 -25.29 -5.24
N PHE A 249 -7.48 -24.34 -5.50
CA PHE A 249 -6.96 -24.07 -6.84
C PHE A 249 -6.16 -25.26 -7.39
N GLU A 250 -6.02 -25.34 -8.71
CA GLU A 250 -5.06 -26.26 -9.32
C GLU A 250 -3.63 -25.92 -8.89
N ASP A 251 -2.78 -26.95 -8.84
CA ASP A 251 -1.37 -26.81 -8.51
C ASP A 251 -0.67 -25.83 -9.45
N LYS A 252 0.29 -25.08 -8.90
CA LYS A 252 1.06 -24.11 -9.68
C LYS A 252 2.52 -24.56 -9.77
N PRO A 253 2.97 -25.04 -10.94
CA PRO A 253 4.37 -25.42 -11.19
C PRO A 253 5.37 -24.33 -10.78
N ASN A 254 4.98 -23.07 -10.97
CA ASN A 254 5.78 -21.90 -10.62
C ASN A 254 4.88 -20.79 -10.09
N HIS A 255 4.71 -20.75 -8.77
CA HIS A 255 4.09 -19.62 -8.07
C HIS A 255 5.21 -18.82 -7.41
N TYR A 256 5.61 -17.71 -8.03
CA TYR A 256 6.72 -16.87 -7.54
C TYR A 256 8.02 -17.65 -7.29
N ARG A 257 8.41 -18.49 -8.26
CA ARG A 257 9.62 -19.34 -8.26
C ARG A 257 9.57 -20.55 -7.34
N VAL A 258 8.40 -20.89 -6.79
CA VAL A 258 8.22 -22.09 -5.96
C VAL A 258 7.09 -22.95 -6.51
N TYR A 259 7.30 -24.27 -6.55
CA TYR A 259 6.23 -25.20 -6.84
C TYR A 259 5.24 -25.19 -5.68
N THR A 260 4.00 -24.76 -5.94
CA THR A 260 2.97 -24.66 -4.90
C THR A 260 1.86 -25.67 -5.19
N LYS A 261 1.76 -26.66 -4.30
CA LYS A 261 0.67 -27.62 -4.30
C LYS A 261 -0.56 -27.01 -3.63
N TYR A 262 -1.71 -27.19 -4.25
CA TYR A 262 -3.01 -26.77 -3.74
C TYR A 262 -3.93 -27.98 -3.71
N LYS A 263 -4.75 -28.17 -4.74
CA LYS A 263 -5.71 -29.27 -4.85
C LYS A 263 -5.05 -30.65 -4.73
N SER A 264 -3.84 -30.86 -5.25
CA SER A 264 -3.19 -32.17 -5.12
C SER A 264 -2.85 -32.51 -3.67
N LEU A 265 -2.41 -31.52 -2.88
CA LEU A 265 -2.12 -31.69 -1.46
C LEU A 265 -3.41 -31.87 -0.68
N GLN A 266 -4.40 -30.99 -0.90
CA GLN A 266 -5.72 -31.06 -0.25
C GLN A 266 -6.41 -32.42 -0.46
N GLN A 267 -6.25 -33.02 -1.64
CA GLN A 267 -6.88 -34.29 -2.00
C GLN A 267 -5.98 -35.52 -1.78
N SER A 268 -4.74 -35.33 -1.32
CA SER A 268 -3.78 -36.43 -1.14
C SER A 268 -4.22 -37.45 -0.09
N LYS A 269 -4.92 -37.00 0.94
CA LYS A 269 -5.55 -37.83 1.98
C LYS A 269 -6.61 -37.03 2.74
N ASP A 270 -7.36 -37.71 3.59
CA ASP A 270 -8.28 -37.06 4.55
C ASP A 270 -7.52 -36.67 5.82
N PHE A 271 -7.00 -35.44 5.85
CA PHE A 271 -6.27 -34.92 7.01
C PHE A 271 -7.13 -34.80 8.26
N SER A 272 -8.45 -34.70 8.14
CA SER A 272 -9.35 -34.57 9.29
C SER A 272 -9.35 -35.80 10.20
N LYS A 273 -8.90 -36.96 9.70
CA LYS A 273 -8.77 -38.19 10.49
C LYS A 273 -7.59 -38.16 11.44
N GLU A 274 -6.51 -37.49 11.05
CA GLU A 274 -5.28 -37.37 11.85
C GLU A 274 -5.23 -36.04 12.62
N PHE A 275 -5.71 -34.96 12.00
CA PHE A 275 -5.71 -33.59 12.53
C PHE A 275 -7.13 -33.02 12.54
N PRO A 276 -8.01 -33.50 13.44
CA PRO A 276 -9.43 -33.13 13.45
C PRO A 276 -9.70 -31.75 14.07
N ILE A 277 -8.70 -31.01 14.53
CA ILE A 277 -8.85 -29.76 15.29
C ILE A 277 -8.40 -28.57 14.42
N ASN A 278 -9.22 -27.52 14.38
CA ASN A 278 -8.87 -26.28 13.71
C ASN A 278 -7.88 -25.53 14.60
N LEU A 279 -6.66 -25.38 14.09
CA LEU A 279 -5.67 -24.51 14.69
C LEU A 279 -5.78 -23.13 14.05
N ILE A 280 -6.20 -22.14 14.83
CA ILE A 280 -6.34 -20.76 14.38
C ILE A 280 -5.28 -19.92 15.11
N THR A 281 -4.51 -19.14 14.35
CA THR A 281 -3.56 -18.20 14.92
C THR A 281 -4.15 -16.79 14.93
N ALA A 282 -3.93 -16.07 16.02
CA ALA A 282 -4.39 -14.71 16.21
C ALA A 282 -3.29 -13.86 16.85
N ARG A 283 -3.49 -12.55 16.89
CA ARG A 283 -2.57 -11.60 17.53
C ARG A 283 -3.05 -11.28 18.93
N LEU A 284 -2.09 -11.10 19.84
CA LEU A 284 -2.34 -10.57 21.17
C LEU A 284 -2.20 -9.05 21.15
N VAL A 285 -3.08 -8.35 21.87
CA VAL A 285 -3.15 -6.87 21.88
C VAL A 285 -1.83 -6.24 22.34
N ASN A 286 -1.11 -6.90 23.24
CA ASN A 286 0.14 -6.42 23.84
C ASN A 286 1.42 -6.84 23.09
N PHE A 287 1.31 -7.60 21.98
CA PHE A 287 2.47 -8.04 21.20
C PHE A 287 2.33 -7.70 19.72
N SER A 288 3.47 -7.41 19.08
CA SER A 288 3.58 -7.15 17.65
C SER A 288 4.47 -8.18 16.96
N GLY A 289 4.00 -8.73 15.83
CA GLY A 289 4.73 -9.72 15.04
C GLY A 289 5.12 -10.96 15.85
N ALA A 290 6.37 -11.41 15.69
CA ALA A 290 6.96 -12.49 16.49
C ALA A 290 7.26 -12.08 17.95
N GLY A 291 6.90 -10.86 18.35
CA GLY A 291 7.09 -10.35 19.69
C GLY A 291 8.50 -9.86 19.99
N MET A 292 9.45 -9.83 19.04
CA MET A 292 10.84 -9.41 19.32
C MET A 292 10.92 -8.02 19.97
N GLU A 293 10.26 -7.03 19.38
CA GLU A 293 10.24 -5.65 19.89
C GLU A 293 9.55 -5.55 21.27
N THR A 294 8.50 -6.34 21.47
CA THR A 294 7.58 -6.18 22.60
C THR A 294 7.95 -7.08 23.78
N ARG A 295 8.56 -8.25 23.54
CA ARG A 295 9.12 -9.14 24.58
C ARG A 295 10.42 -8.57 25.17
N ALA A 296 11.15 -7.74 24.43
CA ALA A 296 12.28 -6.99 24.97
C ALA A 296 11.87 -6.00 26.07
N SER A 297 10.60 -5.56 26.09
CA SER A 297 10.07 -4.74 27.18
C SER A 297 9.71 -5.61 28.38
N LYS A 298 10.41 -5.41 29.51
CA LYS A 298 10.14 -6.07 30.79
C LYS A 298 8.69 -5.90 31.27
N TYR A 299 8.06 -4.76 30.94
CA TYR A 299 6.71 -4.46 31.38
C TYR A 299 5.66 -5.17 30.54
N LEU A 300 5.81 -5.16 29.21
CA LEU A 300 4.87 -5.83 28.30
C LEU A 300 4.97 -7.35 28.43
N SER A 301 6.19 -7.88 28.56
CA SER A 301 6.39 -9.32 28.79
C SER A 301 5.81 -9.79 30.12
N ARG A 302 5.73 -8.94 31.15
CA ARG A 302 5.09 -9.32 32.43
C ARG A 302 3.57 -9.51 32.31
N ILE A 303 2.90 -8.84 31.37
CA ILE A 303 1.44 -8.98 31.18
C ILE A 303 1.10 -10.36 30.60
N THR A 304 1.92 -10.85 29.67
CA THR A 304 1.78 -12.17 29.06
C THR A 304 3.15 -12.85 29.03
N PRO A 305 3.55 -13.49 30.15
CA PRO A 305 4.91 -13.99 30.32
C PRO A 305 5.22 -15.20 29.46
N GLU A 306 4.22 -16.05 29.21
CA GLU A 306 4.41 -17.37 28.63
C GLU A 306 3.64 -17.53 27.31
N MET A 307 4.07 -18.50 26.51
CA MET A 307 3.29 -18.95 25.35
C MET A 307 2.14 -19.81 25.85
N PHE A 308 0.96 -19.63 25.27
CA PHE A 308 -0.24 -20.38 25.62
C PHE A 308 -1.08 -20.63 24.37
N ALA A 309 -2.07 -21.50 24.50
CA ALA A 309 -3.10 -21.73 23.51
C ALA A 309 -4.48 -21.66 24.19
N ASP A 310 -5.44 -21.02 23.53
CA ASP A 310 -6.83 -21.05 23.97
C ASP A 310 -7.52 -22.28 23.38
N ILE A 311 -8.10 -23.10 24.25
CA ILE A 311 -8.80 -24.34 23.88
C ILE A 311 -10.23 -24.26 24.38
N HIS A 312 -11.20 -24.59 23.52
CA HIS A 312 -12.60 -24.64 23.94
C HIS A 312 -12.78 -25.63 25.12
N PRO A 313 -13.53 -25.28 26.19
CA PRO A 313 -13.63 -26.12 27.38
C PRO A 313 -14.07 -27.57 27.12
N GLU A 314 -14.99 -27.80 26.18
CA GLU A 314 -15.42 -29.15 25.81
C GLU A 314 -14.30 -29.97 25.14
N LEU A 315 -13.48 -29.33 24.30
CA LEU A 315 -12.34 -29.97 23.66
C LEU A 315 -11.26 -30.29 24.69
N ALA A 316 -10.98 -29.36 25.60
CA ALA A 316 -10.05 -29.58 26.71
C ALA A 316 -10.51 -30.77 27.58
N ALA A 317 -11.79 -30.81 27.97
CA ALA A 317 -12.37 -31.90 28.75
C ALA A 317 -12.28 -33.26 28.04
N LYS A 318 -12.55 -33.31 26.73
CA LYS A 318 -12.42 -34.53 25.91
C LYS A 318 -10.99 -35.09 25.94
N HIS A 319 -9.99 -34.24 26.01
CA HIS A 319 -8.57 -34.62 26.05
C HIS A 319 -7.99 -34.66 27.47
N GLY A 320 -8.81 -34.44 28.51
CA GLY A 320 -8.35 -34.43 29.90
C GLY A 320 -7.40 -33.28 30.25
N ILE A 321 -7.42 -32.20 29.47
CA ILE A 321 -6.55 -31.03 29.64
C ILE A 321 -7.20 -30.07 30.65
N LYS A 322 -6.48 -29.75 31.72
CA LYS A 322 -6.87 -28.72 32.68
C LYS A 322 -6.24 -27.38 32.33
N ASN A 323 -6.79 -26.32 32.92
CA ASN A 323 -6.22 -24.98 32.76
C ASN A 323 -4.75 -24.97 33.23
N TRP A 324 -3.87 -24.39 32.43
CA TRP A 324 -2.40 -24.34 32.61
C TRP A 324 -1.65 -25.66 32.48
N ASP A 325 -2.28 -26.75 32.03
CA ASP A 325 -1.53 -27.94 31.64
C ASP A 325 -0.67 -27.64 30.41
N PHE A 326 0.53 -28.21 30.39
CA PHE A 326 1.38 -28.19 29.20
C PHE A 326 0.76 -29.07 28.11
N VAL A 327 0.72 -28.53 26.89
CA VAL A 327 0.18 -29.22 25.72
C VAL A 327 1.18 -29.23 24.58
N TRP A 328 1.15 -30.29 23.79
CA TRP A 328 1.82 -30.35 22.49
C TRP A 328 0.80 -30.14 21.38
N VAL A 329 1.10 -29.25 20.45
CA VAL A 329 0.27 -28.99 19.28
C VAL A 329 1.08 -29.43 18.06
N HIS A 330 0.50 -30.33 17.28
CA HIS A 330 1.10 -30.87 16.05
C HIS A 330 0.21 -30.56 14.86
N SER A 331 0.83 -30.25 13.73
CA SER A 331 0.20 -30.03 12.43
C SER A 331 0.77 -30.98 11.38
N PRO A 332 0.18 -31.07 10.17
CA PRO A 332 0.78 -31.83 9.07
C PRO A 332 2.21 -31.39 8.72
N GLU A 333 2.57 -30.16 9.04
CA GLU A 333 3.87 -29.55 8.76
C GLU A 333 4.86 -29.60 9.93
N GLY A 334 4.44 -30.00 11.14
CA GLY A 334 5.27 -29.99 12.35
C GLY A 334 4.48 -29.86 13.63
#